data_AF-A0A0S2SLC1-F1
#
_entry.id   AF-A0A0S2SLC1-F1
#
_cell.length_a   1.000
_cell.length_b   1.000
_cell.length_c   1.000
_cell.angle_alpha   90.00
_cell.angle_beta   90.00
_cell.angle_gamma   90.00
#
_symmetry.space_group_name_H-M   'P 1'
#
loop_
_entity.id
_entity.type
_entity.pdbx_description
1 polymer ?
#
loop_
_entity_poly.entity_id
_entity_poly.type
_entity_poly.pdbx_seq_one_letter_code
_entity_poly.pdbx_strand_id
1 'polypeptide(L)'
;MKPNLLLVPLLSFCALSAIASPAQLRSPEPGVLCDRYVCADAKGLSEALTRRHMGDKAADKIFSQGEFDLTEFTFSNGIFCDVKERLCREDRYFGEDGKRSGAVSERYTEQLFGK
;
A
#
# COMPACT_ATOMS: atom_id res chain seq x y z
N MET A 1 18.02 -38.88 -51.77
CA MET A 1 18.31 -38.14 -50.52
C MET A 1 18.48 -36.66 -50.85
N LYS A 2 17.60 -35.79 -50.33
CA LYS A 2 17.81 -34.35 -50.06
C LYS A 2 16.52 -33.84 -49.38
N PRO A 3 16.59 -33.33 -48.13
CA PRO A 3 15.41 -33.07 -47.33
C PRO A 3 14.72 -31.76 -47.73
N ASN A 4 13.40 -31.78 -47.68
CA ASN A 4 12.51 -30.66 -47.94
C ASN A 4 12.58 -29.69 -46.74
N LEU A 5 12.95 -28.44 -46.99
CA LEU A 5 13.12 -27.43 -45.96
C LEU A 5 11.75 -26.78 -45.65
N LEU A 6 11.07 -27.29 -44.63
CA LEU A 6 9.85 -26.67 -44.09
C LEU A 6 10.24 -25.44 -43.26
N LEU A 7 9.91 -24.25 -43.75
CA LEU A 7 9.97 -22.99 -42.99
C LEU A 7 8.92 -23.04 -41.85
N VAL A 8 9.38 -23.06 -40.61
CA VAL A 8 8.54 -22.86 -39.42
C VAL A 8 8.72 -21.40 -38.97
N PRO A 9 7.66 -20.57 -38.93
CA PRO A 9 7.79 -19.22 -38.40
C PRO A 9 7.86 -19.30 -36.88
N LEU A 10 8.95 -18.83 -36.28
CA LEU A 10 9.05 -18.59 -34.84
C LEU A 10 8.09 -17.44 -34.48
N LEU A 11 6.93 -17.78 -33.91
CA LEU A 11 6.07 -16.82 -33.21
C LEU A 11 6.75 -16.42 -31.90
N SER A 12 7.50 -15.30 -31.93
CA SER A 12 7.98 -14.63 -30.72
C SER A 12 6.78 -14.07 -29.95
N PHE A 13 6.34 -14.79 -28.92
CA PHE A 13 5.46 -14.27 -27.88
C PHE A 13 6.25 -13.31 -26.99
N CYS A 14 6.17 -12.00 -27.26
CA CYS A 14 6.52 -10.99 -26.27
C CYS A 14 5.44 -11.01 -25.17
N ALA A 15 5.73 -11.66 -24.04
CA ALA A 15 4.91 -11.52 -22.85
C ALA A 15 5.04 -10.08 -22.34
N LEU A 16 3.98 -9.28 -22.51
CA LEU A 16 3.89 -7.95 -21.93
C LEU A 16 3.60 -8.11 -20.44
N SER A 17 4.65 -8.17 -19.63
CA SER A 17 4.51 -8.12 -18.17
C SER A 17 3.94 -6.77 -17.79
N ALA A 18 2.66 -6.72 -17.41
CA ALA A 18 2.07 -5.53 -16.80
C ALA A 18 2.72 -5.33 -15.42
N ILE A 19 3.68 -4.41 -15.34
CA ILE A 19 4.27 -3.99 -14.06
C ILE A 19 3.17 -3.21 -13.35
N ALA A 20 2.57 -3.80 -12.31
CA ALA A 20 1.60 -3.12 -11.47
C ALA A 20 2.32 -1.98 -10.72
N SER A 21 2.07 -0.73 -11.11
CA SER A 21 2.51 0.41 -10.33
C SER A 21 1.84 0.37 -8.95
N PRO A 22 2.56 0.69 -7.86
CA PRO A 22 1.94 0.78 -6.54
C PRO A 22 0.76 1.74 -6.61
N ALA A 23 -0.40 1.31 -6.13
CA ALA A 23 -1.59 2.14 -6.14
C ALA A 23 -1.33 3.45 -5.37
N GLN A 24 -1.66 4.60 -5.93
CA GLN A 24 -1.48 5.88 -5.23
C GLN A 24 -2.46 5.97 -4.05
N LEU A 25 -1.98 6.39 -2.87
CA LEU A 25 -2.89 6.72 -1.76
C LEU A 25 -3.69 7.98 -2.08
N ARG A 26 -4.96 7.97 -1.66
CA ARG A 26 -5.87 9.11 -1.77
C ARG A 26 -5.80 9.91 -0.48
N SER A 27 -5.87 11.25 -0.59
CA SER A 27 -5.98 12.14 0.56
C SER A 27 -7.26 12.98 0.42
N PRO A 28 -8.40 12.51 0.95
CA PRO A 28 -9.69 13.16 0.76
C PRO A 28 -9.84 14.46 1.58
N GLU A 29 -9.10 14.58 2.67
CA GLU A 29 -9.03 15.76 3.53
C GLU A 29 -7.62 15.89 4.13
N PRO A 30 -7.18 17.10 4.55
CA PRO A 30 -5.86 17.29 5.15
C PRO A 30 -5.64 16.37 6.36
N GLY A 31 -4.47 15.72 6.44
CA GLY A 31 -4.17 14.80 7.53
C GLY A 31 -4.77 13.40 7.39
N VAL A 32 -5.47 13.10 6.28
CA VAL A 32 -6.08 11.80 6.04
C VAL A 32 -5.47 11.13 4.81
N LEU A 33 -5.08 9.87 4.98
CA LEU A 33 -4.66 8.98 3.90
C LEU A 33 -5.58 7.76 3.83
N CYS A 34 -6.06 7.46 2.63
CA CYS A 34 -6.89 6.30 2.36
C CYS A 34 -6.30 5.49 1.21
N ASP A 35 -6.33 4.18 1.35
CA ASP A 35 -6.11 3.28 0.23
C ASP A 35 -7.45 2.74 -0.30
N ARG A 36 -7.43 1.54 -0.88
CA ARG A 36 -8.63 0.85 -1.40
C ARG A 36 -9.43 0.10 -0.32
N TYR A 37 -8.94 0.03 0.92
CA TYR A 37 -9.50 -0.76 2.01
C TYR A 37 -9.80 0.06 3.26
N VAL A 38 -8.94 1.02 3.62
CA VAL A 38 -9.01 1.72 4.91
C VAL A 38 -8.54 3.17 4.78
N CYS A 39 -9.01 4.01 5.70
CA CYS A 39 -8.51 5.36 5.92
C CYS A 39 -7.81 5.47 7.28
N ALA A 40 -6.79 6.31 7.34
CA ALA A 40 -6.01 6.61 8.53
C ALA A 40 -5.79 8.11 8.68
N ASP A 41 -5.58 8.54 9.93
CA ASP A 41 -5.10 9.87 10.28
C ASP A 41 -3.89 9.79 11.23
N ALA A 42 -3.48 10.92 11.80
CA ALA A 42 -2.37 11.00 12.74
C ALA A 42 -2.55 10.17 14.04
N LYS A 43 -3.73 9.58 14.29
CA LYS A 43 -4.02 8.70 15.42
C LYS A 43 -4.01 7.21 15.03
N GLY A 44 -4.01 6.89 13.73
CA GLY A 44 -3.98 5.53 13.21
C GLY A 44 -5.10 5.23 12.24
N LEU A 45 -5.35 3.94 12.01
CA LEU A 45 -6.49 3.45 11.24
C LEU A 45 -7.80 3.92 11.90
N SER A 46 -8.69 4.51 11.11
CA SER A 46 -9.90 5.16 11.62
C SER A 46 -11.16 4.54 11.00
N GLU A 47 -11.95 3.88 11.83
CA GLU A 47 -13.25 3.34 11.41
C GLU A 47 -14.18 4.46 10.93
N ALA A 48 -14.23 5.58 11.65
CA ALA A 48 -15.09 6.70 11.31
C ALA A 48 -14.73 7.32 9.95
N LEU A 49 -13.44 7.49 9.65
CA LEU A 49 -12.98 7.99 8.35
C LEU A 49 -13.23 6.97 7.24
N THR A 50 -12.98 5.69 7.52
CA THR A 50 -13.25 4.60 6.56
C THR A 50 -14.74 4.56 6.22
N ARG A 51 -15.62 4.66 7.22
CA ARG A 51 -17.07 4.72 7.04
C ARG A 51 -17.48 5.94 6.23
N ARG A 52 -16.94 7.12 6.56
CA ARG A 52 -17.23 8.38 5.85
C ARG A 52 -16.84 8.34 4.37
N HIS A 53 -15.65 7.81 4.04
CA HIS A 53 -15.10 7.90 2.69
C HIS A 53 -15.29 6.64 1.84
N MET A 54 -15.68 5.51 2.46
CA MET A 54 -15.77 4.20 1.81
C MET A 54 -17.08 3.45 2.10
N GLY A 55 -17.89 3.93 3.05
CA GLY A 55 -19.18 3.35 3.43
C GLY A 55 -19.11 2.27 4.51
N ASP A 56 -20.26 1.98 5.11
CA ASP A 56 -20.41 1.07 6.25
C ASP A 56 -19.82 -0.32 5.98
N LYS A 57 -20.13 -0.90 4.82
CA LYS A 57 -19.65 -2.24 4.44
C LYS A 57 -18.13 -2.36 4.41
N ALA A 58 -17.43 -1.29 4.02
CA ALA A 58 -15.97 -1.28 3.99
C ALA A 58 -15.39 -1.21 5.41
N ALA A 59 -15.97 -0.36 6.26
CA ALA A 59 -15.59 -0.23 7.66
C ALA A 59 -15.83 -1.54 8.43
N ASP A 60 -17.04 -2.09 8.37
CA ASP A 60 -17.41 -3.31 9.10
C ASP A 60 -16.53 -4.50 8.69
N LYS A 61 -16.16 -4.58 7.39
CA LYS A 61 -15.27 -5.65 6.89
C LYS A 61 -13.92 -5.67 7.62
N ILE A 62 -13.40 -4.52 8.05
CA ILE A 62 -12.09 -4.43 8.70
C ILE A 62 -12.24 -4.41 10.22
N PHE A 63 -13.08 -3.52 10.73
CA PHE A 63 -13.14 -3.22 12.17
C PHE A 63 -14.00 -4.19 12.97
N SER A 64 -14.80 -5.05 12.31
CA SER A 64 -15.54 -6.14 12.99
C SER A 64 -14.74 -7.43 13.15
N GLN A 65 -13.45 -7.47 12.78
CA GLN A 65 -12.62 -8.68 12.89
C GLN A 65 -12.07 -8.95 14.29
N GLY A 66 -12.32 -8.06 15.26
CA GLY A 66 -11.79 -8.11 16.62
C GLY A 66 -10.80 -6.96 16.88
N GLU A 67 -10.08 -7.04 18.00
CA GLU A 67 -9.08 -6.03 18.35
C GLU A 67 -7.75 -6.28 17.63
N PHE A 68 -7.17 -5.22 17.07
CA PHE A 68 -5.86 -5.23 16.42
C PHE A 68 -5.17 -3.87 16.59
N ASP A 69 -3.87 -3.84 16.36
CA ASP A 69 -3.10 -2.59 16.45
C ASP A 69 -3.49 -1.64 15.31
N LEU A 70 -4.00 -0.45 15.67
CA LEU A 70 -4.38 0.60 14.73
C LEU A 70 -3.25 1.60 14.48
N THR A 71 -2.17 1.53 15.25
CA THR A 71 -1.09 2.52 15.29
C THR A 71 0.07 2.18 14.37
N GLU A 72 0.19 0.93 13.94
CA GLU A 72 1.19 0.43 12.99
C GLU A 72 0.48 -0.28 11.85
N PHE A 73 0.52 0.29 10.65
CA PHE A 73 -0.28 -0.21 9.53
C PHE A 73 0.45 -0.06 8.19
N THR A 74 0.12 -0.94 7.24
CA THR A 74 0.64 -0.90 5.88
C THR A 74 -0.50 -0.73 4.91
N PHE A 75 -0.46 0.32 4.10
CA PHE A 75 -1.41 0.49 3.01
C PHE A 75 -1.16 -0.54 1.90
N SER A 76 -2.17 -0.78 1.08
CA SER A 76 -2.12 -1.73 -0.05
C SER A 76 -1.06 -1.42 -1.12
N ASN A 77 -0.43 -0.25 -1.07
CA ASN A 77 0.67 0.12 -1.95
C ASN A 77 2.07 -0.13 -1.34
N GLY A 78 2.14 -0.66 -0.12
CA GLY A 78 3.39 -0.99 0.57
C GLY A 78 3.85 0.04 1.60
N ILE A 79 3.29 1.26 1.60
CA ILE A 79 3.66 2.30 2.56
C ILE A 79 3.25 1.86 3.96
N PHE A 80 4.23 1.75 4.85
CA PHE A 80 4.05 1.45 6.26
C PHE A 80 4.09 2.74 7.08
N CYS A 81 3.08 3.00 7.90
CA CYS A 81 3.06 4.14 8.81
C CYS A 81 3.01 3.67 10.26
N ASP A 82 3.79 4.34 11.10
CA ASP A 82 3.85 4.14 12.54
C ASP A 82 3.50 5.47 13.24
N VAL A 83 2.39 5.47 13.97
CA VAL A 83 1.89 6.65 14.70
C VAL A 83 2.80 7.03 15.86
N LYS A 84 3.49 6.07 16.48
CA LYS A 84 4.40 6.30 17.61
C LYS A 84 5.66 7.01 17.12
N GLU A 85 6.20 6.58 15.98
CA GLU A 85 7.32 7.27 15.32
C GLU A 85 6.89 8.56 14.60
N ARG A 86 5.60 8.67 14.26
CA ARG A 86 5.05 9.70 13.36
C ARG A 86 5.80 9.74 12.03
N LEU A 87 6.01 8.58 11.43
CA LEU A 87 6.71 8.40 10.17
C LEU A 87 5.95 7.40 9.29
N CYS A 88 5.97 7.65 7.99
CA CYS A 88 5.65 6.65 6.97
C CYS A 88 6.92 6.23 6.24
N ARG A 89 7.03 4.96 5.89
CA ARG A 89 8.19 4.31 5.26
C ARG A 89 7.76 3.53 4.04
N GLU A 90 8.69 3.35 3.10
CA GLU A 90 8.43 2.64 1.83
C GLU A 90 8.22 1.12 2.02
N ASP A 91 8.56 0.58 3.19
CA ASP A 91 8.26 -0.80 3.58
C ASP A 91 8.19 -0.98 5.12
N ARG A 92 7.74 -2.17 5.53
CA ARG A 92 7.56 -2.55 6.94
C ARG A 92 8.72 -3.33 7.56
N TYR A 93 9.80 -3.57 6.81
CA TYR A 93 10.84 -4.52 7.19
C TYR A 93 11.76 -3.95 8.27
N PHE A 94 12.46 -4.86 8.94
CA PHE A 94 13.50 -4.54 9.92
C PHE A 94 14.87 -4.85 9.32
N GLY A 95 15.84 -4.00 9.63
CA GLY A 95 17.24 -4.22 9.30
C GLY A 95 17.91 -5.19 10.27
N GLU A 96 19.17 -5.49 10.02
CA GLU A 96 20.00 -6.35 10.88
C GLU A 96 20.17 -5.78 12.30
N ASP A 97 19.98 -4.48 12.48
CA ASP A 97 20.01 -3.77 13.76
C ASP A 97 18.70 -3.88 14.56
N GLY A 98 17.70 -4.60 14.04
CA GLY A 98 16.38 -4.75 14.66
C GLY A 98 15.51 -3.50 14.58
N LYS A 99 15.91 -2.48 13.82
CA LYS A 99 15.12 -1.25 13.59
C LYS A 99 14.44 -1.29 12.23
N ARG A 100 13.41 -0.46 12.05
CA ARG A 100 12.72 -0.32 10.75
C ARG A 100 13.71 0.10 9.67
N SER A 101 13.84 -0.70 8.61
CA SER A 101 14.80 -0.47 7.51
C SER A 101 14.24 0.34 6.35
N GLY A 102 12.91 0.41 6.20
CA GLY A 102 12.28 1.13 5.12
C GLY A 102 12.66 2.61 5.12
N ALA A 103 13.02 3.12 3.93
CA ALA A 103 13.28 4.53 3.72
C ALA A 103 12.07 5.37 4.14
N VAL A 104 12.29 6.51 4.78
CA VAL A 104 11.20 7.41 5.17
C VAL A 104 10.58 8.03 3.92
N SER A 105 9.27 7.92 3.81
CA SER A 105 8.48 8.60 2.78
C SER A 105 8.12 9.99 3.27
N GLU A 106 8.89 11.01 2.89
CA GLU A 106 8.63 12.41 3.28
C GLU A 106 7.21 12.82 2.90
N ARG A 107 6.79 12.50 1.67
CA ARG A 107 5.47 12.85 1.15
C ARG A 107 4.34 12.35 2.06
N TYR A 108 4.32 11.06 2.39
CA TYR A 108 3.21 10.49 3.17
C TYR A 108 3.34 10.79 4.66
N THR A 109 4.56 11.03 5.14
CA THR A 109 4.80 11.53 6.49
C THR A 109 4.20 12.92 6.67
N GLU A 110 4.49 13.85 5.75
CA GLU A 110 3.90 15.20 5.76
C GLU A 110 2.38 15.14 5.62
N GLN A 111 1.86 14.37 4.65
CA GLN A 111 0.42 14.29 4.42
C GLN A 111 -0.38 13.75 5.62
N LEU A 112 0.17 12.79 6.37
CA LEU A 112 -0.52 12.16 7.49
C LEU A 112 -0.26 12.86 8.83
N PHE A 113 0.97 13.37 9.04
CA PHE A 113 1.43 13.87 10.33
C PHE A 113 1.78 15.37 10.34
N GLY A 114 1.87 16.04 9.19
CA GLY A 114 2.22 17.47 9.07
C GLY A 114 3.67 17.79 9.47
N LYS A 115 4.64 17.00 8.99
CA LYS A 115 6.06 17.04 9.32
C LYS A 115 6.94 17.07 8.08
#